data_AF-I1ME45-F1
#
_entry.id   AF-I1ME45-F1
#
_cell.length_a   1.000
_cell.length_b   1.000
_cell.length_c   1.000
_cell.angle_alpha   90.00
_cell.angle_beta   90.00
_cell.angle_gamma   90.00
#
_symmetry.space_group_name_H-M   'P 1'
#
loop_
_entity.id
_entity.type
_entity.pdbx_description
1 polymer ?
#
loop_
_entity_poly.entity_id
_entity_poly.type
_entity_poly.pdbx_seq_one_letter_code
_entity_poly.pdbx_strand_id
1 'polypeptide(L)'
;MKLGFVPNTLPSSFSLTSLIFKLPISFPFSHPKTTSSGRKSLVFRVQNIDHRIEPIPSHLMASENEFSELNRNLYPQIEPYSTGFLKVSDLHTIYWEQSGNPSGHPVVFIHGGPGGGTSPSNRKFFDPDFYRIVLFDQRSAGKSTPHACLEQNTTWDLIDDIEKLREHLEIPEWQVFGGSWGSTLALAYSQSHPDKVTGMILRGIFLLRKKEIDWFYEGGAAAIFPDAWEPFRDLIPESERGCFVDAYNKRLNSDDIKTQYAAARAWTKWEMMTAHLLPNEENIKKGDDDYFSLAFARIENHYFVNKGFFPSDSFLLDRIDKIRHINTTIVQGRYDVCCPMMSAWDLHKAWPEADFRVVPDAGHSANEPGITAELVAANEKLKNIIKNKGD
;
A
#
# COMPACT_ATOMS: atom_id res chain seq x y z
N MET A 1 -25.51 28.12 40.08
CA MET A 1 -25.24 29.26 40.97
C MET A 1 -23.90 29.87 40.54
N LYS A 2 -23.97 31.07 39.92
CA LYS A 2 -22.92 32.05 39.55
C LYS A 2 -21.59 31.60 38.90
N LEU A 3 -21.58 31.69 37.57
CA LEU A 3 -20.46 32.16 36.73
C LEU A 3 -20.21 33.66 36.96
N GLY A 4 -18.97 34.13 36.80
CA GLY A 4 -18.59 35.55 36.85
C GLY A 4 -17.53 35.89 35.79
N PHE A 5 -18.01 36.53 34.72
CA PHE A 5 -17.25 37.18 33.65
C PHE A 5 -16.50 38.44 34.13
N VAL A 6 -15.38 38.78 33.49
CA VAL A 6 -15.04 40.16 33.09
C VAL A 6 -14.25 40.13 31.77
N PRO A 7 -14.72 40.77 30.69
CA PRO A 7 -13.91 41.12 29.52
C PRO A 7 -13.44 42.58 29.59
N ASN A 8 -12.34 42.92 28.91
CA ASN A 8 -12.10 44.32 28.53
C ASN A 8 -11.32 44.44 27.21
N THR A 9 -11.76 45.43 26.46
CA THR A 9 -11.54 45.75 25.05
C THR A 9 -10.32 46.66 24.81
N LEU A 10 -9.77 46.57 23.60
CA LEU A 10 -8.73 47.42 22.96
C LEU A 10 -9.10 48.93 22.90
N PRO A 11 -8.13 49.84 22.67
CA PRO A 11 -7.91 50.32 21.28
C PRO A 11 -6.45 50.67 20.87
N SER A 12 -6.20 50.48 19.58
CA SER A 12 -5.29 51.15 18.62
C SER A 12 -4.14 52.07 19.11
N SER A 13 -2.92 51.80 18.60
CA SER A 13 -2.03 52.84 18.06
C SER A 13 -1.18 52.29 16.91
N PHE A 14 -1.14 53.06 15.82
CA PHE A 14 -0.35 52.85 14.60
C PHE A 14 1.14 53.14 14.85
N SER A 15 2.02 52.34 14.25
CA SER A 15 3.38 52.75 13.90
C SER A 15 3.78 52.04 12.60
N LEU A 16 3.87 52.82 11.51
CA LEU A 16 4.45 52.39 10.24
C LEU A 16 5.96 52.21 10.42
N THR A 17 6.48 51.02 10.10
CA THR A 17 7.86 50.90 9.61
C THR A 17 7.90 49.94 8.43
N SER A 18 8.47 50.48 7.36
CA SER A 18 8.67 49.91 6.04
C SER A 18 9.45 48.60 6.06
N LEU A 19 8.91 47.54 5.44
CA LEU A 19 9.73 46.47 4.88
C LEU A 19 9.51 46.40 3.37
N ILE A 20 10.60 46.66 2.67
CA ILE A 20 10.70 46.80 1.22
C ILE A 20 10.53 45.43 0.56
N PHE A 21 9.50 45.30 -0.28
CA PHE A 21 9.45 44.27 -1.33
C PHE A 21 10.47 44.62 -2.42
N LYS A 22 11.44 43.73 -2.65
CA LYS A 22 12.25 43.70 -3.89
C LYS A 22 12.25 42.27 -4.44
N LEU A 23 11.50 42.08 -5.52
CA LEU A 23 11.69 41.07 -6.56
C LEU A 23 11.86 41.84 -7.88
N PRO A 24 12.45 41.30 -8.95
CA PRO A 24 13.30 40.11 -9.06
C PRO A 24 14.65 40.40 -9.77
N ILE A 25 15.67 39.59 -9.50
CA ILE A 25 16.90 39.57 -10.32
C ILE A 25 16.69 38.60 -11.47
N SER A 26 16.86 39.14 -12.67
CA SER A 26 16.87 38.50 -13.97
C SER A 26 18.00 37.47 -14.11
N PHE A 27 17.65 36.26 -14.55
CA PHE A 27 18.62 35.31 -15.12
C PHE A 27 18.69 35.52 -16.64
N PRO A 28 19.88 35.68 -17.22
CA PRO A 28 20.04 35.73 -18.68
C PRO A 28 20.08 34.31 -19.25
N PHE A 29 19.15 33.99 -20.15
CA PHE A 29 19.27 32.87 -21.07
C PHE A 29 20.44 33.15 -22.03
N SER A 30 21.46 32.30 -22.02
CA SER A 30 22.49 32.26 -23.06
C SER A 30 22.22 31.06 -23.97
N HIS A 31 21.86 31.35 -25.22
CA HIS A 31 21.80 30.38 -26.31
C HIS A 31 23.20 30.17 -26.91
N PRO A 32 23.67 28.94 -27.13
CA PRO A 32 24.68 28.66 -28.12
C PRO A 32 24.01 28.42 -29.49
N LYS A 33 24.43 29.21 -30.48
CA LYS A 33 24.17 28.98 -31.90
C LYS A 33 24.96 27.77 -32.38
N THR A 34 24.30 26.76 -32.95
CA THR A 34 24.92 25.79 -33.86
C THR A 34 24.03 25.55 -35.09
N THR A 35 24.47 26.17 -36.18
CA THR A 35 24.54 25.69 -37.56
C THR A 35 23.44 24.79 -38.14
N SER A 36 22.84 25.32 -39.20
CA SER A 36 21.97 24.65 -40.16
C SER A 36 22.69 23.57 -40.99
N SER A 37 22.03 22.45 -41.22
CA SER A 37 22.09 21.69 -42.47
C SER A 37 20.83 20.83 -42.57
N GLY A 38 20.22 20.80 -43.75
CA GLY A 38 18.81 20.49 -43.92
C GLY A 38 18.45 19.01 -43.91
N ARG A 39 17.14 18.76 -43.90
CA ARG A 39 16.51 17.67 -44.66
C ARG A 39 15.00 17.87 -44.71
N LYS A 40 14.55 18.17 -45.94
CA LYS A 40 13.33 17.74 -46.63
C LYS A 40 12.04 17.49 -45.81
N SER A 41 11.03 18.26 -46.20
CA SER A 41 9.60 18.01 -46.02
C SER A 41 9.19 16.55 -46.23
N LEU A 42 8.47 15.99 -45.25
CA LEU A 42 7.57 14.85 -45.48
C LEU A 42 6.15 15.33 -45.18
N VAL A 43 5.34 15.44 -46.24
CA VAL A 43 3.89 15.61 -46.14
C VAL A 43 3.31 14.22 -45.91
N PHE A 44 2.75 13.97 -44.72
CA PHE A 44 1.96 12.76 -44.47
C PHE A 44 0.56 12.97 -45.04
N ARG A 45 0.31 12.32 -46.18
CA ARG A 45 -1.02 12.15 -46.75
C ARG A 45 -1.73 11.06 -45.95
N VAL A 46 -2.78 11.42 -45.22
CA VAL A 46 -3.71 10.45 -44.62
C VAL A 46 -4.44 9.76 -45.77
N GLN A 47 -4.09 8.49 -46.02
CA GLN A 47 -4.91 7.60 -46.85
C GLN A 47 -5.93 6.93 -45.95
N ASN A 48 -7.21 7.15 -46.26
CA ASN A 48 -8.30 6.34 -45.73
C ASN A 48 -8.06 4.88 -46.11
N ILE A 49 -7.76 4.04 -45.12
CA ILE A 49 -7.83 2.58 -45.27
C ILE A 49 -9.25 2.19 -44.89
N ASP A 50 -10.01 1.81 -45.91
CA ASP A 50 -11.34 1.24 -45.80
C ASP A 50 -11.18 -0.21 -45.29
N HIS A 51 -11.15 -0.38 -43.96
CA HIS A 51 -11.19 -1.70 -43.35
C HIS A 51 -12.63 -2.22 -43.37
N ARG A 52 -12.97 -2.97 -44.43
CA ARG A 52 -14.10 -3.90 -44.40
C ARG A 52 -13.79 -4.98 -43.37
N ILE A 53 -14.42 -4.89 -42.20
CA ILE A 53 -14.49 -5.96 -41.22
C ILE A 53 -15.51 -6.97 -41.77
N GLU A 54 -15.04 -8.14 -42.21
CA GLU A 54 -15.94 -9.26 -42.47
C GLU A 54 -16.54 -9.76 -41.14
N PRO A 55 -17.85 -10.08 -41.09
CA PRO A 55 -18.47 -10.58 -39.88
C PRO A 55 -17.93 -11.97 -39.56
N ILE A 56 -17.45 -12.17 -38.33
CA ILE A 56 -17.07 -13.48 -37.80
C ILE A 56 -18.31 -14.40 -37.84
N PRO A 57 -18.23 -15.61 -38.40
CA PRO A 57 -19.35 -16.54 -38.46
C PRO A 57 -19.94 -16.83 -37.07
N SER A 58 -21.27 -16.69 -36.94
CA SER A 58 -22.03 -16.81 -35.68
C SER A 58 -21.87 -18.14 -34.92
N HIS A 59 -21.29 -19.17 -35.53
CA HIS A 59 -21.04 -20.46 -34.89
C HIS A 59 -19.72 -20.52 -34.09
N LEU A 60 -18.86 -19.49 -34.18
CA LEU A 60 -17.63 -19.36 -33.37
C LEU A 60 -17.83 -18.53 -32.09
N MET A 61 -19.06 -18.04 -31.83
CA MET A 61 -19.42 -17.28 -30.62
C MET A 61 -20.03 -18.16 -29.51
N ALA A 62 -19.90 -19.49 -29.61
CA ALA A 62 -20.52 -20.44 -28.68
C ALA A 62 -19.47 -21.07 -27.74
N SER A 63 -18.88 -20.27 -26.86
CA SER A 63 -18.39 -20.70 -25.54
C SER A 63 -18.14 -19.49 -24.62
N GLU A 64 -19.07 -18.55 -24.55
CA GLU A 64 -19.15 -17.70 -23.35
C GLU A 64 -19.77 -18.56 -22.26
N ASN A 65 -18.91 -19.27 -21.52
CA ASN A 65 -19.30 -19.88 -20.26
C ASN A 65 -19.93 -18.77 -19.40
N GLU A 66 -21.23 -18.90 -19.11
CA GLU A 66 -21.95 -18.12 -18.10
C GLU A 66 -21.24 -18.30 -16.75
N PHE A 67 -20.18 -17.54 -16.50
CA PHE A 67 -19.79 -17.28 -15.12
C PHE A 67 -20.89 -16.41 -14.55
N SER A 68 -21.70 -16.99 -13.66
CA SER A 68 -22.63 -16.25 -12.81
C SER A 68 -21.93 -14.99 -12.28
N GLU A 69 -22.65 -13.87 -12.24
CA GLU A 69 -22.14 -12.60 -11.70
C GLU A 69 -21.43 -12.85 -10.36
N LEU A 70 -20.12 -12.56 -10.30
CA LEU A 70 -19.31 -12.84 -9.11
C LEU A 70 -19.79 -11.97 -7.94
N ASN A 71 -19.78 -12.52 -6.71
CA ASN A 71 -20.02 -11.71 -5.53
C ASN A 71 -19.00 -10.57 -5.45
N ARG A 72 -19.50 -9.36 -5.15
CA ARG A 72 -18.75 -8.11 -5.03
C ARG A 72 -18.93 -7.43 -3.68
N ASN A 73 -19.69 -8.04 -2.77
CA ASN A 73 -19.94 -7.50 -1.44
C ASN A 73 -19.08 -8.23 -0.41
N LEU A 74 -18.59 -7.49 0.60
CA LEU A 74 -17.94 -8.09 1.76
C LEU A 74 -18.84 -9.15 2.39
N TYR A 75 -18.24 -10.28 2.78
CA TYR A 75 -18.90 -11.32 3.53
C TYR A 75 -19.30 -10.83 4.94
N PRO A 76 -20.29 -11.48 5.58
CA PRO A 76 -20.63 -11.21 6.96
C PRO A 76 -19.41 -11.32 7.90
N GLN A 77 -19.45 -10.59 9.02
CA GLN A 77 -18.43 -10.73 10.05
C GLN A 77 -18.48 -12.14 10.67
N ILE A 78 -17.29 -12.72 10.87
CA ILE A 78 -17.09 -14.01 11.53
C ILE A 78 -16.02 -13.86 12.62
N GLU A 79 -16.07 -14.73 13.62
CA GLU A 79 -15.02 -14.85 14.64
C GLU A 79 -14.01 -15.94 14.28
N PRO A 80 -12.74 -15.83 14.74
CA PRO A 80 -11.76 -16.86 14.48
C PRO A 80 -12.10 -18.10 15.30
N TYR A 81 -12.00 -19.28 14.70
CA TYR A 81 -12.18 -20.54 15.41
C TYR A 81 -10.91 -20.96 16.16
N SER A 82 -9.76 -20.38 15.82
CA SER A 82 -8.49 -20.62 16.49
C SER A 82 -7.63 -19.36 16.45
N THR A 83 -6.90 -19.09 17.54
CA THR A 83 -5.92 -18.01 17.64
C THR A 83 -4.72 -18.51 18.42
N GLY A 84 -3.56 -17.90 18.22
CA GLY A 84 -2.36 -18.30 18.92
C GLY A 84 -1.22 -17.31 18.78
N PHE A 85 -0.12 -17.66 19.43
CA PHE A 85 1.14 -16.95 19.37
C PHE A 85 2.23 -17.93 18.95
N LEU A 86 3.01 -17.57 17.94
CA LEU A 86 4.10 -18.38 17.42
C LEU A 86 5.43 -17.69 17.71
N LYS A 87 6.29 -18.33 18.51
CA LYS A 87 7.67 -17.88 18.73
C LYS A 87 8.47 -18.13 17.44
N VAL A 88 8.90 -17.06 16.77
CA VAL A 88 9.60 -17.13 15.47
C VAL A 88 11.08 -16.83 15.56
N SER A 89 11.52 -16.20 16.66
CA SER A 89 12.93 -16.09 17.04
C SER A 89 13.04 -16.05 18.58
N ASP A 90 14.26 -15.97 19.13
CA ASP A 90 14.42 -15.75 20.56
C ASP A 90 13.85 -14.42 21.05
N LEU A 91 13.71 -13.45 20.15
CA LEU A 91 13.17 -12.13 20.43
C LEU A 91 11.68 -12.02 20.10
N HIS A 92 11.24 -12.57 18.96
CA HIS A 92 9.92 -12.29 18.40
C HIS A 92 8.91 -13.41 18.59
N THR A 93 7.69 -13.02 18.96
CA THR A 93 6.50 -13.89 19.00
C THR A 93 5.37 -13.21 18.25
N ILE A 94 4.91 -13.82 17.16
CA ILE A 94 3.84 -13.28 16.31
C ILE A 94 2.47 -13.79 16.72
N TYR A 95 1.45 -12.92 16.69
CA TYR A 95 0.05 -13.33 16.80
C TYR A 95 -0.45 -13.87 15.46
N TRP A 96 -1.26 -14.93 15.51
CA TRP A 96 -1.98 -15.45 14.36
C TRP A 96 -3.41 -15.86 14.73
N GLU A 97 -4.27 -15.92 13.73
CA GLU A 97 -5.63 -16.44 13.84
C GLU A 97 -6.07 -17.19 12.59
N GLN A 98 -7.01 -18.12 12.78
CA GLN A 98 -7.67 -18.87 11.74
C GLN A 98 -9.18 -18.69 11.80
N SER A 99 -9.78 -18.38 10.65
CA SER A 99 -11.22 -18.14 10.48
C SER A 99 -11.76 -18.86 9.24
N GLY A 100 -13.07 -18.83 9.03
CA GLY A 100 -13.73 -19.50 7.90
C GLY A 100 -13.81 -21.00 8.09
N ASN A 101 -13.66 -21.76 7.01
CA ASN A 101 -13.79 -23.21 6.99
C ASN A 101 -12.43 -23.87 7.34
N PRO A 102 -12.30 -24.61 8.45
CA PRO A 102 -11.05 -25.29 8.82
C PRO A 102 -10.52 -26.28 7.78
N SER A 103 -11.40 -26.82 6.93
CA SER A 103 -11.08 -27.74 5.83
C SER A 103 -11.10 -27.04 4.46
N GLY A 104 -11.21 -25.73 4.43
CA GLY A 104 -11.29 -24.92 3.22
C GLY A 104 -9.95 -24.71 2.53
N HIS A 105 -9.98 -24.05 1.36
CA HIS A 105 -8.77 -23.65 0.66
C HIS A 105 -7.99 -22.63 1.50
N PRO A 106 -6.71 -22.88 1.84
CA PRO A 106 -5.96 -21.99 2.70
C PRO A 106 -5.59 -20.67 2.00
N VAL A 107 -5.77 -19.56 2.71
CA VAL A 107 -5.37 -18.22 2.28
C VAL A 107 -4.68 -17.48 3.42
N VAL A 108 -3.54 -16.86 3.14
CA VAL A 108 -2.84 -15.97 4.08
C VAL A 108 -3.11 -14.51 3.72
N PHE A 109 -3.53 -13.73 4.71
CA PHE A 109 -3.68 -12.28 4.61
C PHE A 109 -2.43 -11.59 5.16
N ILE A 110 -1.79 -10.76 4.33
CA ILE A 110 -0.61 -9.98 4.65
C ILE A 110 -1.01 -8.51 4.78
N HIS A 111 -1.00 -7.97 6.00
CA HIS A 111 -1.40 -6.59 6.26
C HIS A 111 -0.38 -5.55 5.73
N GLY A 112 -0.84 -4.32 5.56
CA GLY A 112 -0.04 -3.16 5.09
C GLY A 112 0.73 -2.43 6.19
N GLY A 113 1.16 -1.21 5.87
CA GLY A 113 2.09 -0.39 6.66
C GLY A 113 3.46 -0.31 5.98
N PRO A 114 4.53 -0.96 6.49
CA PRO A 114 4.52 -2.02 7.52
C PRO A 114 4.19 -1.52 8.93
N GLY A 115 3.93 -2.44 9.86
CA GLY A 115 3.59 -2.08 11.25
C GLY A 115 2.10 -1.87 11.53
N GLY A 116 1.20 -2.09 10.55
CA GLY A 116 -0.24 -1.84 10.72
C GLY A 116 -0.98 -2.85 11.60
N GLY A 117 -0.65 -4.13 11.50
CA GLY A 117 -1.43 -5.21 12.11
C GLY A 117 -2.73 -5.52 11.37
N THR A 118 -3.41 -6.58 11.80
CA THR A 118 -4.68 -7.03 11.24
C THR A 118 -5.88 -6.45 11.99
N SER A 119 -7.04 -6.48 11.34
CA SER A 119 -8.33 -6.11 11.93
C SER A 119 -9.41 -7.16 11.60
N PRO A 120 -10.46 -7.31 12.44
CA PRO A 120 -11.53 -8.28 12.18
C PRO A 120 -12.19 -8.14 10.79
N SER A 121 -12.25 -6.91 10.25
CA SER A 121 -12.77 -6.63 8.92
C SER A 121 -12.00 -7.31 7.79
N ASN A 122 -10.72 -7.67 7.99
CA ASN A 122 -9.91 -8.32 6.97
C ASN A 122 -10.44 -9.74 6.62
N ARG A 123 -11.14 -10.40 7.54
CA ARG A 123 -11.78 -11.71 7.28
C ARG A 123 -12.90 -11.62 6.24
N LYS A 124 -13.55 -10.45 6.12
CA LYS A 124 -14.75 -10.25 5.29
C LYS A 124 -14.47 -10.26 3.78
N PHE A 125 -13.21 -10.28 3.35
CA PHE A 125 -12.85 -10.37 1.94
C PHE A 125 -13.00 -11.79 1.37
N PHE A 126 -13.16 -12.80 2.22
CA PHE A 126 -13.11 -14.21 1.84
C PHE A 126 -14.44 -14.90 2.14
N ASP A 127 -14.86 -15.78 1.23
CA ASP A 127 -15.99 -16.68 1.45
C ASP A 127 -15.71 -17.62 2.65
N PRO A 128 -16.43 -17.48 3.78
CA PRO A 128 -16.15 -18.25 4.99
C PRO A 128 -16.44 -19.74 4.82
N ASP A 129 -17.25 -20.14 3.83
CA ASP A 129 -17.58 -21.55 3.60
C ASP A 129 -16.51 -22.24 2.74
N PHE A 130 -15.75 -21.47 1.96
CA PHE A 130 -14.72 -22.00 1.07
C PHE A 130 -13.30 -21.86 1.60
N TYR A 131 -12.96 -20.74 2.23
CA TYR A 131 -11.59 -20.43 2.62
C TYR A 131 -11.27 -20.81 4.07
N ARG A 132 -10.09 -21.40 4.29
CA ARG A 132 -9.38 -21.41 5.58
C ARG A 132 -8.54 -20.14 5.66
N ILE A 133 -9.04 -19.14 6.38
CA ILE A 133 -8.48 -17.79 6.38
C ILE A 133 -7.45 -17.66 7.49
N VAL A 134 -6.19 -17.39 7.14
CA VAL A 134 -5.08 -17.16 8.08
C VAL A 134 -4.73 -15.68 8.09
N LEU A 135 -4.89 -15.04 9.24
CA LEU A 135 -4.42 -13.67 9.51
C LEU A 135 -3.28 -13.76 10.52
N PHE A 136 -2.29 -12.90 10.38
CA PHE A 136 -1.22 -12.77 11.37
C PHE A 136 -0.76 -11.32 11.45
N ASP A 137 -0.31 -10.94 12.64
CA ASP A 137 0.34 -9.65 12.85
C ASP A 137 1.85 -9.84 12.64
N GLN A 138 2.44 -9.09 11.71
CA GLN A 138 3.88 -9.12 11.45
C GLN A 138 4.67 -8.70 12.70
N ARG A 139 5.99 -8.98 12.73
CA ARG A 139 6.86 -8.67 13.88
C ARG A 139 6.59 -7.26 14.41
N SER A 140 6.34 -7.19 15.71
CA SER A 140 6.16 -5.94 16.47
C SER A 140 4.94 -5.07 16.14
N ALA A 141 4.05 -5.54 15.26
CA ALA A 141 2.79 -4.88 14.92
C ALA A 141 1.61 -5.52 15.66
N GLY A 142 0.49 -4.78 15.80
CA GLY A 142 -0.75 -5.32 16.37
C GLY A 142 -0.55 -5.98 17.73
N LYS A 143 -0.87 -7.27 17.83
CA LYS A 143 -0.72 -8.10 19.02
C LYS A 143 0.64 -8.80 19.12
N SER A 144 1.48 -8.74 18.09
CA SER A 144 2.80 -9.36 18.07
C SER A 144 3.79 -8.66 19.00
N THR A 145 4.70 -9.43 19.60
CA THR A 145 5.61 -8.93 20.64
C THR A 145 7.08 -9.23 20.31
N PRO A 146 8.02 -8.38 20.78
CA PRO A 146 7.81 -7.10 21.49
C PRO A 146 7.26 -6.00 20.57
N HIS A 147 6.34 -5.19 21.10
CA HIS A 147 5.71 -4.08 20.38
C HIS A 147 6.72 -3.03 19.91
N ALA A 148 6.57 -2.53 18.69
CA ALA A 148 7.40 -1.49 18.05
C ALA A 148 8.94 -1.78 18.05
N CYS A 149 9.35 -3.05 18.12
CA CYS A 149 10.76 -3.44 18.03
C CYS A 149 11.25 -3.48 16.58
N LEU A 150 12.47 -3.00 16.36
CA LEU A 150 13.12 -2.93 15.05
C LEU A 150 14.24 -3.96 14.89
N GLU A 151 14.72 -4.53 16.00
CA GLU A 151 15.75 -5.57 15.96
C GLU A 151 15.17 -6.85 15.35
N GLN A 152 15.90 -7.48 14.43
CA GLN A 152 15.42 -8.63 13.65
C GLN A 152 14.06 -8.35 12.99
N ASN A 153 13.85 -7.16 12.43
CA ASN A 153 12.59 -6.80 11.77
C ASN A 153 12.86 -6.35 10.33
N THR A 154 13.18 -7.31 9.46
CA THR A 154 13.50 -7.10 8.04
C THR A 154 12.52 -7.82 7.13
N THR A 155 12.48 -7.48 5.84
CA THR A 155 11.66 -8.19 4.85
C THR A 155 11.94 -9.69 4.83
N TRP A 156 13.21 -10.09 4.99
CA TRP A 156 13.63 -11.49 4.98
C TRP A 156 13.19 -12.24 6.24
N ASP A 157 13.30 -11.60 7.39
CA ASP A 157 12.74 -12.10 8.65
C ASP A 157 11.24 -12.39 8.55
N LEU A 158 10.49 -11.49 7.90
CA LEU A 158 9.05 -11.66 7.72
C LEU A 158 8.71 -12.77 6.71
N ILE A 159 9.52 -12.97 5.67
CA ILE A 159 9.38 -14.11 4.75
C ILE A 159 9.57 -15.43 5.50
N ASP A 160 10.60 -15.52 6.36
CA ASP A 160 10.86 -16.70 7.18
C ASP A 160 9.70 -16.96 8.16
N ASP A 161 9.10 -15.91 8.71
CA ASP A 161 7.96 -16.04 9.62
C ASP A 161 6.70 -16.54 8.92
N ILE A 162 6.46 -16.11 7.68
CA ILE A 162 5.37 -16.62 6.85
C ILE A 162 5.52 -18.13 6.64
N GLU A 163 6.73 -18.62 6.34
CA GLU A 163 6.99 -20.08 6.23
C GLU A 163 6.84 -20.81 7.57
N LYS A 164 7.39 -20.27 8.67
CA LYS A 164 7.20 -20.88 10.01
C LYS A 164 5.72 -20.99 10.37
N LEU A 165 4.91 -19.98 10.04
CA LEU A 165 3.47 -20.01 10.25
C LEU A 165 2.79 -21.05 9.36
N ARG A 166 3.16 -21.10 8.07
CA ARG A 166 2.65 -22.09 7.12
C ARG A 166 2.89 -23.52 7.62
N GLU A 167 4.11 -23.81 8.07
CA GLU A 167 4.50 -25.11 8.62
C GLU A 167 3.81 -25.41 9.96
N HIS A 168 3.75 -24.42 10.86
CA HIS A 168 3.07 -24.56 12.16
C HIS A 168 1.58 -24.92 12.01
N LEU A 169 0.93 -24.39 10.98
CA LEU A 169 -0.48 -24.65 10.67
C LEU A 169 -0.70 -25.85 9.74
N GLU A 170 0.38 -26.55 9.37
CA GLU A 170 0.39 -27.73 8.50
C GLU A 170 -0.25 -27.47 7.13
N ILE A 171 0.04 -26.31 6.52
CA ILE A 171 -0.50 -25.89 5.22
C ILE A 171 0.54 -26.18 4.12
N PRO A 172 0.29 -27.07 3.14
CA PRO A 172 1.27 -27.36 2.10
C PRO A 172 1.54 -26.19 1.16
N GLU A 173 0.46 -25.54 0.70
CA GLU A 173 0.43 -24.41 -0.21
C GLU A 173 -0.81 -23.55 0.11
N TRP A 174 -0.79 -22.27 -0.23
CA TRP A 174 -1.90 -21.35 0.04
C TRP A 174 -2.00 -20.20 -0.95
N GLN A 175 -3.17 -19.58 -0.98
CA GLN A 175 -3.36 -18.31 -1.67
C GLN A 175 -2.74 -17.16 -0.83
N VAL A 176 -2.13 -16.18 -1.49
CA VAL A 176 -1.58 -14.98 -0.83
C VAL A 176 -2.42 -13.76 -1.15
N PHE A 177 -2.93 -13.08 -0.12
CA PHE A 177 -3.66 -11.83 -0.24
C PHE A 177 -2.87 -10.72 0.44
N GLY A 178 -2.51 -9.65 -0.28
CA GLY A 178 -1.71 -8.56 0.29
C GLY A 178 -1.95 -7.22 -0.39
N GLY A 179 -2.08 -6.15 0.39
CA GLY A 179 -2.26 -4.79 -0.14
C GLY A 179 -1.33 -3.77 0.49
N SER A 180 -0.98 -2.70 -0.23
CA SER A 180 0.02 -1.72 0.20
C SER A 180 1.38 -2.40 0.42
N TRP A 181 2.07 -2.14 1.53
CA TRP A 181 3.19 -2.97 2.00
C TRP A 181 2.92 -4.48 1.97
N GLY A 182 1.68 -4.90 2.24
CA GLY A 182 1.30 -6.31 2.11
C GLY A 182 1.48 -6.85 0.69
N SER A 183 1.35 -6.00 -0.34
CA SER A 183 1.69 -6.37 -1.73
C SER A 183 3.20 -6.48 -1.95
N THR A 184 4.01 -5.63 -1.31
CA THR A 184 5.49 -5.72 -1.31
C THR A 184 5.93 -7.06 -0.74
N LEU A 185 5.44 -7.40 0.46
CA LEU A 185 5.79 -8.63 1.15
C LEU A 185 5.20 -9.87 0.45
N ALA A 186 3.99 -9.79 -0.11
CA ALA A 186 3.42 -10.85 -0.95
C ALA A 186 4.28 -11.14 -2.18
N LEU A 187 4.74 -10.10 -2.91
CA LEU A 187 5.65 -10.27 -4.04
C LEU A 187 6.97 -10.91 -3.60
N ALA A 188 7.58 -10.39 -2.53
CA ALA A 188 8.86 -10.89 -2.04
C ALA A 188 8.79 -12.35 -1.56
N TYR A 189 7.71 -12.72 -0.85
CA TYR A 189 7.41 -14.07 -0.40
C TYR A 189 7.21 -15.01 -1.60
N SER A 190 6.26 -14.70 -2.49
CA SER A 190 5.95 -15.54 -3.65
C SER A 190 7.14 -15.70 -4.60
N GLN A 191 7.99 -14.69 -4.76
CA GLN A 191 9.22 -14.80 -5.56
C GLN A 191 10.29 -15.70 -4.92
N SER A 192 10.21 -15.91 -3.61
CA SER A 192 11.16 -16.73 -2.86
C SER A 192 10.64 -18.16 -2.67
N HIS A 193 9.31 -18.34 -2.62
CA HIS A 193 8.62 -19.63 -2.41
C HIS A 193 7.48 -19.82 -3.43
N PRO A 194 7.76 -19.76 -4.75
CA PRO A 194 6.71 -19.78 -5.77
C PRO A 194 5.89 -21.07 -5.75
N ASP A 195 6.48 -22.18 -5.34
CA ASP A 195 5.85 -23.50 -5.20
C ASP A 195 4.90 -23.61 -4.00
N LYS A 196 4.84 -22.59 -3.13
CA LYS A 196 3.93 -22.54 -1.97
C LYS A 196 2.69 -21.70 -2.22
N VAL A 197 2.56 -21.10 -3.40
CA VAL A 197 1.55 -20.08 -3.69
C VAL A 197 0.59 -20.53 -4.78
N THR A 198 -0.68 -20.75 -4.41
CA THR A 198 -1.72 -21.25 -5.33
C THR A 198 -2.37 -20.16 -6.18
N GLY A 199 -2.26 -18.91 -5.73
CA GLY A 199 -2.84 -17.73 -6.36
C GLY A 199 -2.55 -16.47 -5.54
N MET A 200 -2.66 -15.30 -6.17
CA MET A 200 -2.37 -14.02 -5.52
C MET A 200 -3.46 -12.97 -5.78
N ILE A 201 -3.78 -12.18 -4.74
CA ILE A 201 -4.59 -10.97 -4.87
C ILE A 201 -3.79 -9.82 -4.26
N LEU A 202 -3.44 -8.87 -5.12
CA LEU A 202 -2.60 -7.73 -4.78
C LEU A 202 -3.40 -6.43 -4.89
N ARG A 203 -3.17 -5.48 -3.96
CA ARG A 203 -3.85 -4.17 -3.98
C ARG A 203 -2.90 -3.03 -3.68
N GLY A 204 -3.07 -1.88 -4.34
CA GLY A 204 -2.33 -0.66 -3.96
C GLY A 204 -0.82 -0.92 -4.04
N ILE A 205 -0.34 -1.21 -5.24
CA ILE A 205 0.97 -1.83 -5.47
C ILE A 205 2.09 -0.92 -4.99
N PHE A 206 2.88 -1.46 -4.08
CA PHE A 206 4.06 -0.81 -3.54
C PHE A 206 5.29 -1.66 -3.82
N LEU A 207 6.23 -1.13 -4.61
CA LEU A 207 7.46 -1.81 -5.00
C LEU A 207 8.68 -1.32 -4.21
N LEU A 208 8.46 -0.36 -3.30
CA LEU A 208 9.47 0.17 -2.38
C LEU A 208 10.68 0.82 -3.07
N ARG A 209 10.50 1.25 -4.32
CA ARG A 209 11.49 2.05 -5.06
C ARG A 209 11.62 3.43 -4.45
N LYS A 210 12.82 4.02 -4.53
CA LYS A 210 13.09 5.38 -4.04
C LYS A 210 12.08 6.39 -4.56
N LYS A 211 11.67 6.30 -5.83
CA LYS A 211 10.69 7.22 -6.43
C LYS A 211 9.30 7.14 -5.78
N GLU A 212 8.92 6.02 -5.19
CA GLU A 212 7.65 5.83 -4.48
C GLU A 212 7.74 6.45 -3.08
N ILE A 213 8.85 6.22 -2.39
CA ILE A 213 9.14 6.85 -1.09
C ILE A 213 9.24 8.37 -1.22
N ASP A 214 10.00 8.86 -2.19
CA ASP A 214 10.17 10.30 -2.45
C ASP A 214 8.83 10.96 -2.81
N TRP A 215 8.00 10.27 -3.60
CA TRP A 215 6.67 10.76 -3.93
C TRP A 215 5.85 11.00 -2.66
N PHE A 216 5.81 10.04 -1.74
CA PHE A 216 4.89 10.12 -0.61
C PHE A 216 5.45 10.88 0.60
N TYR A 217 6.76 10.80 0.87
CA TYR A 217 7.40 11.38 2.05
C TYR A 217 8.39 12.51 1.76
N GLU A 218 8.66 12.86 0.50
CA GLU A 218 9.57 13.97 0.16
C GLU A 218 8.88 15.07 -0.66
N GLY A 219 7.54 15.13 -0.57
CA GLY A 219 6.74 16.27 -1.03
C GLY A 219 6.01 16.11 -2.37
N GLY A 220 6.04 14.94 -3.01
CA GLY A 220 5.25 14.69 -4.22
C GLY A 220 3.74 14.76 -3.96
N ALA A 221 3.23 13.92 -3.04
CA ALA A 221 1.82 13.89 -2.64
C ALA A 221 1.39 15.16 -1.87
N ALA A 222 2.33 15.91 -1.30
CA ALA A 222 2.08 17.21 -0.66
C ALA A 222 1.52 18.26 -1.63
N ALA A 223 1.74 18.11 -2.94
CA ALA A 223 1.12 18.97 -3.95
C ALA A 223 -0.41 18.79 -4.04
N ILE A 224 -0.94 17.66 -3.57
CA ILE A 224 -2.37 17.35 -3.54
C ILE A 224 -2.97 17.69 -2.17
N PHE A 225 -2.24 17.41 -1.08
CA PHE A 225 -2.68 17.61 0.30
C PHE A 225 -1.74 18.56 1.07
N PRO A 226 -1.64 19.85 0.68
CA PRO A 226 -0.75 20.79 1.35
C PRO A 226 -1.13 20.96 2.82
N ASP A 227 -2.43 21.02 3.13
CA ASP A 227 -2.99 21.14 4.47
C ASP A 227 -2.66 19.95 5.38
N ALA A 228 -2.71 18.71 4.87
CA ALA A 228 -2.28 17.52 5.61
C ALA A 228 -0.74 17.45 5.75
N TRP A 229 -0.02 18.02 4.80
CA TRP A 229 1.45 18.02 4.79
C TRP A 229 2.04 19.01 5.80
N GLU A 230 1.39 20.15 6.07
CA GLU A 230 1.93 21.17 6.97
C GLU A 230 2.31 20.63 8.36
N PRO A 231 1.45 19.89 9.09
CA PRO A 231 1.82 19.31 10.38
C PRO A 231 2.97 18.29 10.31
N PHE A 232 3.06 17.52 9.22
CA PHE A 232 4.17 16.58 8.98
C PHE A 232 5.48 17.36 8.77
N ARG A 233 5.48 18.33 7.86
CA ARG A 233 6.62 19.19 7.55
C ARG A 233 7.10 19.98 8.77
N ASP A 234 6.18 20.58 9.52
CA ASP A 234 6.49 21.57 10.55
C ASP A 234 6.97 20.97 11.86
N LEU A 235 6.81 19.66 12.05
CA LEU A 235 7.50 18.93 13.12
C LEU A 235 9.03 18.90 12.89
N ILE A 236 9.48 18.96 11.63
CA ILE A 236 10.89 18.91 11.27
C ILE A 236 11.45 20.34 11.16
N PRO A 237 12.53 20.68 11.90
CA PRO A 237 13.23 21.96 11.77
C PRO A 237 13.70 22.20 10.35
N GLU A 238 13.63 23.45 9.87
CA GLU A 238 13.96 23.80 8.49
C GLU A 238 15.33 23.28 8.01
N SER A 239 16.34 23.27 8.90
CA SER A 239 17.69 22.78 8.61
C SER A 239 17.78 21.26 8.37
N GLU A 240 16.77 20.48 8.77
CA GLU A 240 16.72 19.03 8.62
C GLU A 240 15.75 18.58 7.50
N ARG A 241 15.08 19.50 6.80
CA ARG A 241 14.09 19.19 5.74
C ARG A 241 14.70 18.77 4.39
N GLY A 242 15.96 18.36 4.37
CA GLY A 242 16.63 17.85 3.16
C GLY A 242 16.28 16.39 2.83
N CYS A 243 15.81 15.64 3.82
CA CYS A 243 15.31 14.27 3.71
C CYS A 243 14.39 14.02 4.92
N PHE A 244 13.08 14.07 4.71
CA PHE A 244 12.11 13.87 5.79
C PHE A 244 12.17 12.46 6.36
N VAL A 245 12.40 11.44 5.53
CA VAL A 245 12.56 10.04 6.00
C VAL A 245 13.67 9.94 7.05
N ASP A 246 14.85 10.53 6.79
CA ASP A 246 15.97 10.52 7.74
C ASP A 246 15.69 11.40 8.98
N ALA A 247 15.05 12.56 8.80
CA ALA A 247 14.70 13.45 9.90
C ALA A 247 13.69 12.81 10.85
N TYR A 248 12.71 12.08 10.33
CA TYR A 248 11.78 11.30 11.13
C TYR A 248 12.45 10.10 11.78
N ASN A 249 13.33 9.39 11.07
CA ASN A 249 14.10 8.26 11.63
C ASN A 249 14.83 8.63 12.93
N LYS A 250 15.47 9.81 12.95
CA LYS A 250 16.15 10.36 14.14
C LYS A 250 15.19 10.54 15.32
N ARG A 251 13.97 11.02 15.09
CA ARG A 251 12.98 11.31 16.15
C ARG A 251 12.26 10.05 16.62
N LEU A 252 11.91 9.17 15.69
CA LEU A 252 11.26 7.88 15.93
C LEU A 252 12.14 6.91 16.73
N ASN A 253 13.45 7.12 16.73
CA ASN A 253 14.42 6.35 17.51
C ASN A 253 15.13 7.18 18.60
N SER A 254 14.55 8.32 19.01
CA SER A 254 15.05 9.14 20.11
C SER A 254 14.93 8.42 21.46
N ASP A 255 15.86 8.60 22.39
CA ASP A 255 15.72 8.09 23.77
C ASP A 255 14.55 8.75 24.54
N ASP A 256 14.08 9.91 24.08
CA ASP A 256 12.90 10.58 24.63
C ASP A 256 11.60 10.08 23.98
N ILE A 257 10.79 9.38 24.78
CA ILE A 257 9.51 8.82 24.34
C ILE A 257 8.51 9.89 23.90
N LYS A 258 8.56 11.12 24.45
CA LYS A 258 7.66 12.20 24.01
C LYS A 258 7.99 12.64 22.58
N THR A 259 9.28 12.73 22.26
CA THR A 259 9.77 12.97 20.90
C THR A 259 9.34 11.86 19.95
N GLN A 260 9.47 10.59 20.37
CA GLN A 260 8.99 9.45 19.56
C GLN A 260 7.49 9.56 19.27
N TYR A 261 6.64 9.77 20.29
CA TYR A 261 5.19 9.87 20.09
C TYR A 261 4.78 11.05 19.21
N ALA A 262 5.42 12.22 19.36
CA ALA A 262 5.13 13.37 18.51
C ALA A 262 5.43 13.08 17.03
N ALA A 263 6.58 12.46 16.74
CA ALA A 263 6.94 12.02 15.39
C ALA A 263 6.02 10.91 14.87
N ALA A 264 5.73 9.93 15.70
CA ALA A 264 4.88 8.80 15.35
C ALA A 264 3.47 9.23 14.94
N ARG A 265 2.84 10.13 15.72
CA ARG A 265 1.52 10.67 15.38
C ARG A 265 1.55 11.48 14.09
N ALA A 266 2.54 12.36 13.90
CA ALA A 266 2.62 13.18 12.69
C ALA A 266 2.81 12.32 11.43
N TRP A 267 3.70 11.33 11.50
CA TRP A 267 3.93 10.38 10.43
C TRP A 267 2.68 9.55 10.11
N THR A 268 2.06 8.97 11.12
CA THR A 268 0.87 8.12 10.96
C THR A 268 -0.32 8.93 10.43
N LYS A 269 -0.56 10.13 10.95
CA LYS A 269 -1.66 11.00 10.49
C LYS A 269 -1.52 11.40 9.04
N TRP A 270 -0.32 11.68 8.56
CA TRP A 270 -0.07 11.99 7.15
C TRP A 270 -0.63 10.90 6.24
N GLU A 271 -0.34 9.63 6.53
CA GLU A 271 -0.90 8.53 5.75
C GLU A 271 -2.41 8.37 5.97
N MET A 272 -2.88 8.44 7.21
CA MET A 272 -4.30 8.23 7.48
C MET A 272 -5.21 9.29 6.82
N MET A 273 -4.70 10.52 6.62
CA MET A 273 -5.39 11.62 5.92
C MET A 273 -5.39 11.46 4.40
N THR A 274 -4.51 10.65 3.83
CA THR A 274 -4.30 10.53 2.38
C THR A 274 -4.66 9.15 1.81
N ALA A 275 -4.98 8.17 2.67
CA ALA A 275 -5.31 6.80 2.25
C ALA A 275 -6.66 6.63 1.54
N HIS A 276 -7.55 7.62 1.58
CA HIS A 276 -8.88 7.57 0.95
C HIS A 276 -9.06 8.69 -0.08
N LEU A 277 -9.90 8.48 -1.10
CA LEU A 277 -10.21 9.52 -2.08
C LEU A 277 -10.96 10.68 -1.42
N LEU A 278 -11.94 10.36 -0.58
CA LEU A 278 -12.62 11.32 0.30
C LEU A 278 -12.15 11.09 1.74
N PRO A 279 -11.83 12.15 2.50
CA PRO A 279 -11.35 12.02 3.88
C PRO A 279 -12.23 11.09 4.73
N ASN A 280 -11.58 10.16 5.43
CA ASN A 280 -12.24 9.22 6.34
C ASN A 280 -11.86 9.55 7.78
N GLU A 281 -12.76 10.21 8.51
CA GLU A 281 -12.53 10.67 9.89
C GLU A 281 -12.21 9.54 10.87
N GLU A 282 -12.79 8.35 10.68
CA GLU A 282 -12.49 7.19 11.53
C GLU A 282 -11.06 6.70 11.29
N ASN A 283 -10.60 6.69 10.04
CA ASN A 283 -9.23 6.33 9.71
C ASN A 283 -8.23 7.35 10.27
N ILE A 284 -8.51 8.65 10.12
CA ILE A 284 -7.65 9.74 10.61
C ILE A 284 -7.41 9.64 12.12
N LYS A 285 -8.45 9.32 12.89
CA LYS A 285 -8.37 9.16 14.36
C LYS A 285 -7.42 8.06 14.82
N LYS A 286 -7.09 7.08 13.98
CA LYS A 286 -6.08 6.06 14.34
C LYS A 286 -4.72 6.68 14.62
N GLY A 287 -4.37 7.77 13.93
CA GLY A 287 -3.13 8.52 14.16
C GLY A 287 -3.10 9.31 15.47
N ASP A 288 -4.17 9.29 16.27
CA ASP A 288 -4.18 9.83 17.64
C ASP A 288 -3.79 8.78 18.70
N ASP A 289 -3.84 7.49 18.36
CA ASP A 289 -3.44 6.41 19.27
C ASP A 289 -1.91 6.27 19.27
N ASP A 290 -1.28 6.61 20.40
CA ASP A 290 0.16 6.52 20.60
C ASP A 290 0.68 5.08 20.49
N TYR A 291 -0.10 4.08 20.91
CA TYR A 291 0.30 2.68 20.82
C TYR A 291 0.42 2.25 19.35
N PHE A 292 -0.66 2.39 18.58
CA PHE A 292 -0.68 2.12 17.15
C PHE A 292 0.35 2.95 16.39
N SER A 293 0.33 4.27 16.57
CA SER A 293 1.18 5.20 15.81
C SER A 293 2.66 4.91 16.02
N LEU A 294 3.07 4.51 17.24
CA LEU A 294 4.46 4.21 17.53
C LEU A 294 4.96 2.99 16.76
N ALA A 295 4.23 1.87 16.77
CA ALA A 295 4.61 0.70 15.99
C ALA A 295 4.57 1.00 14.50
N PHE A 296 3.47 1.60 14.02
CA PHE A 296 3.27 1.95 12.61
C PHE A 296 4.44 2.79 12.08
N ALA A 297 4.66 3.97 12.66
CA ALA A 297 5.65 4.91 12.15
C ALA A 297 7.09 4.41 12.30
N ARG A 298 7.45 3.78 13.45
CA ARG A 298 8.82 3.30 13.66
C ARG A 298 9.17 2.19 12.68
N ILE A 299 8.27 1.21 12.51
CA ILE A 299 8.51 0.06 11.62
C ILE A 299 8.49 0.55 10.17
N GLU A 300 7.50 1.34 9.78
CA GLU A 300 7.41 1.88 8.42
C GLU A 300 8.66 2.66 8.01
N ASN A 301 9.04 3.66 8.82
CA ASN A 301 10.25 4.44 8.57
C ASN A 301 11.52 3.57 8.55
N HIS A 302 11.62 2.58 9.43
CA HIS A 302 12.74 1.64 9.48
C HIS A 302 12.91 0.87 8.16
N TYR A 303 11.81 0.37 7.58
CA TYR A 303 11.87 -0.32 6.30
C TYR A 303 12.25 0.64 5.15
N PHE A 304 11.80 1.90 5.20
CA PHE A 304 12.09 2.87 4.13
C PHE A 304 13.53 3.34 4.14
N VAL A 305 14.08 3.66 5.32
CA VAL A 305 15.50 4.02 5.49
C VAL A 305 16.41 2.89 4.97
N ASN A 306 16.00 1.64 5.17
CA ASN A 306 16.74 0.46 4.73
C ASN A 306 16.34 -0.05 3.32
N LYS A 307 15.55 0.72 2.55
CA LYS A 307 15.13 0.38 1.17
C LYS A 307 14.48 -1.00 1.06
N GLY A 308 13.66 -1.35 2.05
CA GLY A 308 12.99 -2.65 2.13
C GLY A 308 13.95 -3.82 2.30
N PHE A 309 15.22 -3.58 2.66
CA PHE A 309 16.28 -4.59 2.74
C PHE A 309 16.54 -5.33 1.41
N PHE A 310 16.16 -4.71 0.29
CA PHE A 310 16.38 -5.27 -1.04
C PHE A 310 17.76 -4.88 -1.59
N PRO A 311 18.43 -5.79 -2.32
CA PRO A 311 19.72 -5.51 -2.96
C PRO A 311 19.70 -4.38 -4.01
N SER A 312 18.56 -4.12 -4.63
CA SER A 312 18.40 -3.10 -5.67
C SER A 312 17.01 -2.43 -5.60
N ASP A 313 16.91 -1.23 -6.15
CA ASP A 313 15.65 -0.48 -6.22
C ASP A 313 14.56 -1.24 -7.00
N SER A 314 14.94 -1.85 -8.12
CA SER A 314 14.05 -2.61 -9.00
C SER A 314 13.84 -4.07 -8.60
N PHE A 315 14.34 -4.51 -7.43
CA PHE A 315 14.46 -5.92 -7.06
C PHE A 315 13.19 -6.76 -7.27
N LEU A 316 12.02 -6.23 -6.87
CA LEU A 316 10.75 -6.94 -7.01
C LEU A 316 10.29 -7.04 -8.48
N LEU A 317 10.57 -6.04 -9.31
CA LEU A 317 10.26 -6.09 -10.74
C LEU A 317 11.21 -7.03 -11.49
N ASP A 318 12.50 -7.01 -11.14
CA ASP A 318 13.54 -7.80 -11.81
C ASP A 318 13.35 -9.31 -11.61
N ARG A 319 12.55 -9.72 -10.62
CA ARG A 319 12.29 -11.11 -10.26
C ARG A 319 10.90 -11.61 -10.65
N ILE A 320 10.16 -10.83 -11.43
CA ILE A 320 8.76 -11.13 -11.74
C ILE A 320 8.58 -12.48 -12.44
N ASP A 321 9.52 -12.87 -13.30
CA ASP A 321 9.49 -14.13 -14.05
C ASP A 321 9.37 -15.37 -13.15
N LYS A 322 9.81 -15.29 -11.88
CA LYS A 322 9.66 -16.38 -10.91
C LYS A 322 8.20 -16.71 -10.58
N ILE A 323 7.28 -15.77 -10.76
CA ILE A 323 5.88 -15.90 -10.34
C ILE A 323 4.88 -15.69 -11.46
N ARG A 324 5.33 -15.47 -12.71
CA ARG A 324 4.43 -15.15 -13.83
C ARG A 324 3.33 -16.20 -14.08
N HIS A 325 3.61 -17.45 -13.73
CA HIS A 325 2.71 -18.60 -13.86
C HIS A 325 1.60 -18.66 -12.79
N ILE A 326 1.69 -17.86 -11.72
CA ILE A 326 0.73 -17.84 -10.62
C ILE A 326 -0.47 -16.98 -10.99
N ASN A 327 -1.68 -17.54 -10.90
CA ASN A 327 -2.93 -16.81 -11.14
C ASN A 327 -3.04 -15.62 -10.18
N THR A 328 -2.97 -14.41 -10.73
CA THR A 328 -2.88 -13.18 -9.95
C THR A 328 -3.86 -12.14 -10.42
N THR A 329 -4.52 -11.45 -9.48
CA THR A 329 -5.27 -10.21 -9.75
C THR A 329 -4.61 -9.04 -9.04
N ILE A 330 -4.40 -7.94 -9.76
CA ILE A 330 -3.85 -6.68 -9.25
C ILE A 330 -4.95 -5.63 -9.28
N VAL A 331 -5.33 -5.11 -8.11
CA VAL A 331 -6.37 -4.07 -7.96
C VAL A 331 -5.71 -2.74 -7.55
N GLN A 332 -5.93 -1.68 -8.33
CA GLN A 332 -5.30 -0.38 -8.07
C GLN A 332 -6.33 0.76 -8.12
N GLY A 333 -6.31 1.64 -7.13
CA GLY A 333 -7.07 2.89 -7.18
C GLY A 333 -6.40 3.89 -8.14
N ARG A 334 -7.20 4.50 -9.02
CA ARG A 334 -6.69 5.51 -9.98
C ARG A 334 -6.05 6.70 -9.27
N TYR A 335 -6.62 7.10 -8.13
CA TYR A 335 -6.21 8.26 -7.34
C TYR A 335 -5.54 7.83 -6.03
N ASP A 336 -4.93 6.63 -6.01
CA ASP A 336 -4.07 6.20 -4.92
C ASP A 336 -2.85 7.14 -4.84
N VAL A 337 -2.81 7.98 -3.81
CA VAL A 337 -1.71 8.93 -3.56
C VAL A 337 -0.64 8.35 -2.64
N CYS A 338 -0.91 7.27 -1.90
CA CYS A 338 0.06 6.60 -1.04
C CYS A 338 1.00 5.74 -1.89
N CYS A 339 0.42 4.90 -2.74
CA CYS A 339 1.10 4.00 -3.66
C CYS A 339 0.70 4.38 -5.09
N PRO A 340 1.38 5.36 -5.71
CA PRO A 340 0.93 5.97 -6.95
C PRO A 340 0.77 4.94 -8.07
N MET A 341 -0.31 5.07 -8.85
CA MET A 341 -0.72 4.19 -9.97
C MET A 341 0.45 3.79 -10.91
N MET A 342 1.50 4.60 -11.00
CA MET A 342 2.73 4.27 -11.74
C MET A 342 3.36 2.92 -11.34
N SER A 343 3.29 2.53 -10.07
CA SER A 343 3.88 1.28 -9.58
C SER A 343 3.12 0.07 -10.08
N ALA A 344 1.78 0.11 -9.97
CA ALA A 344 0.93 -0.94 -10.50
C ALA A 344 1.02 -1.03 -12.03
N TRP A 345 1.18 0.11 -12.71
CA TRP A 345 1.40 0.15 -14.17
C TRP A 345 2.74 -0.47 -14.57
N ASP A 346 3.82 -0.19 -13.83
CA ASP A 346 5.13 -0.80 -14.06
C ASP A 346 5.08 -2.32 -13.82
N LEU A 347 4.41 -2.77 -12.75
CA LEU A 347 4.21 -4.19 -12.46
C LEU A 347 3.38 -4.89 -13.55
N HIS A 348 2.27 -4.30 -13.98
CA HIS A 348 1.41 -4.84 -15.04
C HIS A 348 2.16 -5.02 -16.37
N LYS A 349 3.01 -4.06 -16.76
CA LYS A 349 3.86 -4.20 -17.96
C LYS A 349 4.86 -5.35 -17.84
N ALA A 350 5.41 -5.56 -16.65
CA ALA A 350 6.37 -6.63 -16.38
C ALA A 350 5.70 -8.01 -16.20
N TRP A 351 4.40 -8.02 -15.84
CA TRP A 351 3.59 -9.21 -15.58
C TRP A 351 2.27 -9.20 -16.37
N PRO A 352 2.33 -9.38 -17.71
CA PRO A 352 1.15 -9.29 -18.58
C PRO A 352 0.12 -10.40 -18.34
N GLU A 353 0.48 -11.50 -17.67
CA GLU A 353 -0.44 -12.59 -17.29
C GLU A 353 -1.38 -12.23 -16.14
N ALA A 354 -1.03 -11.25 -15.30
CA ALA A 354 -1.86 -10.85 -14.17
C ALA A 354 -3.12 -10.10 -14.64
N ASP A 355 -4.27 -10.40 -14.05
CA ASP A 355 -5.51 -9.67 -14.27
C ASP A 355 -5.42 -8.29 -13.61
N PHE A 356 -5.31 -7.24 -14.42
CA PHE A 356 -5.07 -5.88 -13.93
C PHE A 356 -6.37 -5.05 -13.92
N ARG A 357 -6.77 -4.62 -12.72
CA ARG A 357 -8.01 -3.89 -12.46
C ARG A 357 -7.71 -2.51 -11.89
N VAL A 358 -8.14 -1.47 -12.61
CA VAL A 358 -8.02 -0.08 -12.15
C VAL A 358 -9.39 0.44 -11.78
N VAL A 359 -9.56 0.84 -10.52
CA VAL A 359 -10.80 1.42 -10.02
C VAL A 359 -10.75 2.93 -10.23
N PRO A 360 -11.62 3.50 -11.09
CA PRO A 360 -11.46 4.85 -11.63
C PRO A 360 -11.69 5.96 -10.60
N ASP A 361 -12.40 5.68 -9.51
CA ASP A 361 -12.90 6.62 -8.51
C ASP A 361 -12.49 6.20 -7.08
N ALA A 362 -11.33 5.58 -6.93
CA ALA A 362 -10.83 5.12 -5.63
C ALA A 362 -9.42 5.63 -5.30
N GLY A 363 -9.19 5.83 -4.00
CA GLY A 363 -7.90 6.09 -3.38
C GLY A 363 -7.13 4.80 -3.05
N HIS A 364 -6.35 4.82 -1.97
CA HIS A 364 -5.45 3.73 -1.59
C HIS A 364 -6.18 2.58 -0.88
N SER A 365 -7.07 2.91 0.06
CA SER A 365 -7.63 1.99 1.04
C SER A 365 -8.34 0.79 0.42
N ALA A 366 -8.17 -0.40 1.02
CA ALA A 366 -8.91 -1.60 0.63
C ALA A 366 -10.43 -1.43 0.81
N ASN A 367 -10.85 -0.49 1.66
CA ASN A 367 -12.25 -0.22 1.99
C ASN A 367 -12.89 0.85 1.08
N GLU A 368 -12.19 1.35 0.06
CA GLU A 368 -12.84 2.09 -1.03
C GLU A 368 -13.89 1.17 -1.70
N PRO A 369 -15.13 1.63 -1.97
CA PRO A 369 -16.20 0.74 -2.44
C PRO A 369 -15.83 -0.08 -3.68
N GLY A 370 -15.24 0.56 -4.70
CA GLY A 370 -14.82 -0.13 -5.92
C GLY A 370 -13.63 -1.07 -5.70
N ILE A 371 -12.67 -0.71 -4.83
CA ILE A 371 -11.54 -1.59 -4.47
C ILE A 371 -12.06 -2.82 -3.73
N THR A 372 -12.95 -2.62 -2.76
CA THR A 372 -13.59 -3.70 -2.01
C THR A 372 -14.26 -4.70 -2.95
N ALA A 373 -15.05 -4.18 -3.90
CA ALA A 373 -15.76 -5.01 -4.87
C ALA A 373 -14.83 -5.84 -5.75
N GLU A 374 -13.75 -5.25 -6.27
CA GLU A 374 -12.77 -5.97 -7.09
C GLU A 374 -11.98 -7.01 -6.27
N LEU A 375 -11.67 -6.74 -5.00
CA LEU A 375 -10.97 -7.70 -4.14
C LEU A 375 -11.83 -8.93 -3.81
N VAL A 376 -13.11 -8.74 -3.51
CA VAL A 376 -14.05 -9.86 -3.30
C VAL A 376 -14.22 -10.64 -4.60
N ALA A 377 -14.44 -9.95 -5.73
CA ALA A 377 -14.58 -10.61 -7.03
C ALA A 377 -13.32 -11.40 -7.43
N ALA A 378 -12.12 -10.90 -7.11
CA ALA A 378 -10.87 -11.61 -7.34
C ALA A 378 -10.78 -12.92 -6.53
N ASN A 379 -11.21 -12.90 -5.27
CA ASN A 379 -11.31 -14.11 -4.43
C ASN A 379 -12.33 -15.11 -5.00
N GLU A 380 -13.48 -14.64 -5.48
CA GLU A 380 -14.49 -15.49 -6.11
C GLU A 380 -13.98 -16.13 -7.41
N LYS A 381 -13.24 -15.36 -8.21
CA LYS A 381 -12.60 -15.85 -9.45
C LYS A 381 -11.60 -16.97 -9.15
N LEU A 382 -10.70 -16.77 -8.17
CA LEU A 382 -9.73 -17.79 -7.78
C LEU A 382 -10.42 -19.04 -7.21
N LYS A 383 -11.43 -18.86 -6.35
CA LYS A 383 -12.29 -19.95 -5.85
C LYS A 383 -12.86 -20.79 -7.00
N ASN A 384 -13.45 -20.14 -8.00
CA ASN A 384 -14.04 -20.83 -9.15
C ASN A 384 -12.99 -21.58 -9.98
N ILE A 385 -11.80 -21.01 -10.18
CA ILE A 385 -10.69 -21.69 -10.86
C ILE A 385 -10.25 -22.95 -10.09
N ILE A 386 -10.15 -22.87 -8.76
CA ILE A 386 -9.74 -23.99 -7.91
C ILE A 386 -10.79 -25.09 -7.92
N LYS A 387 -12.07 -24.76 -7.75
CA LYS A 387 -13.17 -25.75 -7.81
C LYS A 387 -13.19 -26.48 -9.16
N ASN A 388 -13.06 -25.75 -10.26
CA ASN A 388 -13.04 -26.33 -11.61
C ASN A 388 -11.80 -27.17 -11.94
N LYS A 389 -10.74 -27.14 -11.12
CA LYS A 389 -9.58 -28.04 -11.24
C LYS A 389 -9.73 -29.32 -10.41
N GLY A 390 -10.63 -29.32 -9.44
CA GLY A 390 -10.88 -30.44 -8.52
C GLY A 390 -12.02 -31.37 -8.93
N ASP A 391 -12.89 -30.90 -9.84
CA ASP A 391 -13.86 -31.71 -10.59
C ASP A 391 -13.22 -32.31 -11.85
#